data_AF-A0A7S3ZZ17-F1
#
_entry.id   AF-A0A7S3ZZ17-F1
#
_cell.length_a   1.000
_cell.length_b   1.000
_cell.length_c   1.000
_cell.angle_alpha   90.00
_cell.angle_beta   90.00
_cell.angle_gamma   90.00
#
_symmetry.space_group_name_H-M   'P 1'
#
loop_
_entity.id
_entity.type
_entity.pdbx_description
1 polymer ?
#
loop_
_entity_poly.entity_id
_entity_poly.type
_entity_poly.pdbx_seq_one_letter_code
_entity_poly.pdbx_strand_id
1 'polypeptide(L)'
;YGAWVEAAPARAAAWTALADLERAVGETSRARAVLELAVARPDLDRPEAAWKSYVDLETRLEAHPEEDDAADAGGAGENAVAALYERLLERTRHVKVWLAYASYEAAAPGEAAPRRANARRVYERAHDALRDAADDDRVALLDAWRAFEAAAARAGDAPAHLDAVEAKLPRKVKRKRPRADDPDASEEYYAFVFPDDARKPVNLKILEMAKQWKRAEKARAGGDSAATGGAT
;
A
#
# COMPACT_ATOMS: atom_id res chain seq x y z
N TYR A 1 -29.55 -21.63 -8.45
CA TYR A 1 -28.26 -20.94 -8.60
C TYR A 1 -27.14 -21.87 -9.08
N GLY A 2 -27.07 -23.14 -8.65
CA GLY A 2 -26.09 -24.12 -9.19
C GLY A 2 -26.07 -24.23 -10.71
N ALA A 3 -27.23 -24.38 -11.35
CA ALA A 3 -27.35 -24.40 -12.81
C ALA A 3 -26.84 -23.11 -13.50
N TRP A 4 -26.83 -21.96 -12.81
CA TRP A 4 -26.29 -20.72 -13.36
C TRP A 4 -24.76 -20.69 -13.33
N VAL A 5 -24.16 -21.21 -12.26
CA VAL A 5 -22.72 -21.39 -12.17
C VAL A 5 -22.22 -22.40 -13.21
N GLU A 6 -22.95 -23.49 -13.43
CA GLU A 6 -22.63 -24.47 -14.48
C GLU A 6 -22.74 -23.88 -15.89
N ALA A 7 -23.77 -23.06 -16.14
CA ALA A 7 -23.97 -22.43 -17.44
C ALA A 7 -23.00 -21.27 -17.73
N ALA A 8 -22.50 -20.59 -16.68
CA ALA A 8 -21.62 -19.43 -16.82
C ALA A 8 -20.53 -19.41 -15.73
N PRO A 9 -19.62 -20.40 -15.69
CA PRO A 9 -18.63 -20.53 -14.63
C PRO A 9 -17.62 -19.37 -14.61
N ALA A 10 -17.42 -18.70 -15.75
CA ALA A 10 -16.61 -17.49 -15.88
C ALA A 10 -17.16 -16.26 -15.14
N ARG A 11 -18.43 -16.22 -14.73
CA ARG A 11 -19.01 -15.01 -14.14
C ARG A 11 -18.91 -15.00 -12.62
N ALA A 12 -18.11 -14.12 -12.04
CA ALA A 12 -18.07 -13.93 -10.58
C ALA A 12 -19.46 -13.68 -9.97
N ALA A 13 -20.34 -12.94 -10.66
CA ALA A 13 -21.70 -12.69 -10.20
C ALA A 13 -22.53 -13.97 -9.96
N ALA A 14 -22.28 -15.03 -10.73
CA ALA A 14 -22.96 -16.31 -10.52
C ALA A 14 -22.53 -16.98 -9.22
N TRP A 15 -21.23 -16.96 -8.94
CA TRP A 15 -20.65 -17.51 -7.74
C TRP A 15 -21.03 -16.72 -6.49
N THR A 16 -20.93 -15.38 -6.52
CA THR A 16 -21.29 -14.55 -5.38
C THR A 16 -22.77 -14.69 -5.03
N ALA A 17 -23.66 -14.72 -6.04
CA ALA A 17 -25.09 -14.90 -5.80
C ALA A 17 -25.43 -16.30 -5.26
N LEU A 18 -24.71 -17.35 -5.71
CA LEU A 18 -24.87 -18.68 -5.13
C LEU A 18 -24.41 -18.69 -3.66
N ALA A 19 -23.24 -18.12 -3.36
CA ALA A 19 -22.73 -18.03 -1.99
C ALA A 19 -23.65 -17.22 -1.07
N ASP A 20 -24.21 -16.11 -1.56
CA ASP A 20 -25.18 -15.30 -0.82
C ASP A 20 -26.45 -16.08 -0.50
N LEU A 21 -26.93 -16.92 -1.44
CA LEU A 21 -28.07 -17.80 -1.20
C LEU A 21 -27.74 -18.85 -0.14
N GLU A 22 -26.62 -19.57 -0.27
CA GLU A 22 -26.23 -20.61 0.69
C GLU A 22 -26.12 -20.02 2.11
N ARG A 23 -25.47 -18.85 2.23
CA ARG A 23 -25.44 -18.11 3.50
C ARG A 23 -26.84 -17.74 4.00
N ALA A 24 -27.72 -17.23 3.13
CA ALA A 24 -29.06 -16.79 3.52
C ALA A 24 -29.96 -17.93 4.03
N VAL A 25 -29.70 -19.18 3.61
CA VAL A 25 -30.39 -20.36 4.13
C VAL A 25 -29.69 -21.00 5.34
N GLY A 26 -28.58 -20.41 5.80
CA GLY A 26 -27.81 -20.86 6.97
C GLY A 26 -26.69 -21.86 6.66
N GLU A 27 -26.43 -22.16 5.38
CA GLU A 27 -25.42 -23.13 4.94
C GLU A 27 -24.06 -22.44 4.69
N THR A 28 -23.44 -21.91 5.74
CA THR A 28 -22.23 -21.09 5.65
C THR A 28 -21.00 -21.89 5.21
N SER A 29 -20.89 -23.16 5.58
CA SER A 29 -19.87 -24.09 5.06
C SER A 29 -19.96 -24.26 3.54
N ARG A 30 -21.19 -24.33 3.00
CA ARG A 30 -21.40 -24.41 1.55
C ARG A 30 -21.09 -23.09 0.88
N ALA A 31 -21.46 -21.96 1.48
CA ALA A 31 -21.10 -20.63 0.98
C ALA A 31 -19.57 -20.47 0.85
N ARG A 32 -18.80 -20.89 1.87
CA ARG A 32 -17.33 -20.92 1.80
C ARG A 32 -16.82 -21.79 0.68
N ALA A 33 -17.32 -23.03 0.56
CA ALA A 33 -16.90 -23.95 -0.50
C ALA A 33 -17.16 -23.37 -1.91
N VAL A 34 -18.30 -22.72 -2.11
CA VAL A 34 -18.65 -22.05 -3.37
C VAL A 34 -17.66 -20.92 -3.68
N LEU A 35 -17.31 -20.10 -2.69
CA LEU A 35 -16.37 -18.99 -2.88
C LEU A 35 -14.93 -19.46 -3.08
N GLU A 36 -14.50 -20.50 -2.36
CA GLU A 36 -13.18 -21.12 -2.53
C GLU A 36 -13.03 -21.69 -3.96
N LEU A 37 -14.06 -22.37 -4.47
CA LEU A 37 -14.09 -22.81 -5.86
C LEU A 37 -14.03 -21.65 -6.84
N ALA A 38 -14.72 -20.55 -6.56
CA ALA A 38 -14.72 -19.36 -7.43
C ALA A 38 -13.32 -18.74 -7.52
N VAL A 39 -12.66 -18.47 -6.38
CA VAL A 39 -11.35 -17.79 -6.34
C VAL A 39 -10.20 -18.67 -6.85
N ALA A 40 -10.38 -20.00 -6.82
CA ALA A 40 -9.44 -20.93 -7.43
C ALA A 40 -9.44 -20.88 -8.96
N ARG A 41 -10.50 -20.36 -9.59
CA ARG A 41 -10.59 -20.33 -11.06
C ARG A 41 -9.72 -19.22 -11.66
N PRO A 42 -8.86 -19.53 -12.64
CA PRO A 42 -7.99 -18.53 -13.26
C PRO A 42 -8.71 -17.63 -14.29
N ASP A 43 -9.84 -18.08 -14.84
CA ASP A 43 -10.61 -17.46 -15.92
C ASP A 43 -11.85 -16.69 -15.41
N LEU A 44 -11.90 -16.37 -14.12
CA LEU A 44 -13.03 -15.67 -13.52
C LEU A 44 -13.05 -14.20 -13.96
N ASP A 45 -14.16 -13.76 -14.55
CA ASP A 45 -14.44 -12.36 -14.87
C ASP A 45 -14.65 -11.55 -13.58
N ARG A 46 -13.92 -10.44 -13.44
CA ARG A 46 -13.91 -9.57 -12.24
C ARG A 46 -13.69 -10.35 -10.95
N PRO A 47 -12.51 -11.00 -10.79
CA PRO A 47 -12.23 -11.84 -9.64
C PRO A 47 -12.30 -11.06 -8.32
N GLU A 48 -12.14 -9.74 -8.34
CA GLU A 48 -12.23 -8.86 -7.17
C GLU A 48 -13.59 -8.97 -6.48
N ALA A 49 -14.67 -9.21 -7.23
CA ALA A 49 -16.01 -9.34 -6.65
C ALA A 49 -16.14 -10.63 -5.83
N ALA A 50 -15.59 -11.75 -6.30
CA ALA A 50 -15.60 -13.02 -5.58
C ALA A 50 -14.71 -12.96 -4.34
N TRP A 51 -13.49 -12.40 -4.46
CA TRP A 51 -12.60 -12.18 -3.32
C TRP A 51 -13.23 -11.28 -2.26
N LYS A 52 -13.86 -10.17 -2.67
CA LYS A 52 -14.57 -9.29 -1.73
C LYS A 52 -15.71 -10.03 -1.03
N SER A 53 -16.54 -10.75 -1.78
CA SER A 53 -17.64 -11.55 -1.21
C SER A 53 -17.13 -12.57 -0.20
N TYR A 54 -15.96 -13.17 -0.46
CA TYR A 54 -15.35 -14.13 0.45
C TYR A 54 -14.82 -13.47 1.73
N VAL A 55 -14.07 -12.37 1.60
CA VAL A 55 -13.61 -11.60 2.75
C VAL A 55 -14.79 -11.07 3.58
N ASP A 56 -15.85 -10.57 2.95
CA ASP A 56 -17.07 -10.10 3.64
C ASP A 56 -17.75 -11.26 4.41
N LEU A 57 -17.82 -12.46 3.83
CA LEU A 57 -18.38 -13.64 4.47
C LEU A 57 -17.59 -14.00 5.73
N GLU A 58 -16.26 -14.16 5.62
CA GLU A 58 -15.45 -14.53 6.79
C GLU A 58 -15.42 -13.43 7.85
N THR A 59 -15.39 -12.15 7.44
CA THR A 59 -15.47 -11.01 8.39
C THR A 59 -16.79 -11.05 9.16
N ARG A 60 -17.89 -11.40 8.48
CA ARG A 60 -19.19 -11.56 9.13
C ARG A 60 -19.19 -12.73 10.11
N LEU A 61 -18.63 -13.88 9.74
CA LEU A 61 -18.61 -15.07 10.61
C LEU A 61 -17.67 -14.89 11.80
N GLU A 62 -16.57 -14.14 11.66
CA GLU A 62 -15.74 -13.71 12.80
C GLU A 62 -16.51 -12.81 13.78
N ALA A 63 -17.42 -11.96 13.28
CA ALA A 63 -18.26 -11.09 14.12
C ALA A 63 -19.51 -11.78 14.68
N HIS A 64 -19.99 -12.82 13.99
CA HIS A 64 -21.21 -13.58 14.28
C HIS A 64 -20.94 -15.08 14.24
N PRO A 65 -20.14 -15.61 15.19
CA PRO A 65 -19.75 -17.02 15.19
C PRO A 65 -20.95 -17.97 15.31
N GLU A 66 -22.08 -17.51 15.84
CA GLU A 66 -23.33 -18.26 15.89
C GLU A 66 -23.94 -18.60 14.52
N GLU A 67 -23.55 -17.89 13.45
CA GLU A 67 -23.97 -18.17 12.08
C GLU A 67 -23.09 -19.22 11.40
N ASP A 68 -21.97 -19.60 12.02
CA ASP A 68 -21.07 -20.61 11.49
C ASP A 68 -21.64 -22.01 11.76
N ASP A 69 -22.10 -22.68 10.69
CA ASP A 69 -22.65 -24.04 10.74
C ASP A 69 -21.55 -25.11 10.89
N ALA A 70 -20.27 -24.74 10.81
CA ALA A 70 -19.12 -25.63 10.88
C ALA A 70 -18.72 -26.04 12.32
N ALA A 71 -19.67 -25.99 13.26
CA ALA A 71 -19.46 -26.02 14.72
C ALA A 71 -18.62 -27.19 15.28
N ASP A 72 -18.41 -28.28 14.53
CA ASP A 72 -17.70 -29.49 15.01
C ASP A 72 -16.36 -29.80 14.31
N ALA A 73 -15.94 -29.05 13.28
CA ALA A 73 -14.78 -29.40 12.44
C ALA A 73 -13.63 -28.38 12.46
N GLY A 74 -13.51 -27.60 13.54
CA GLY A 74 -12.51 -26.52 13.62
C GLY A 74 -12.82 -25.46 12.57
N GLY A 75 -13.88 -24.67 12.83
CA GLY A 75 -14.33 -23.56 11.99
C GLY A 75 -13.18 -22.71 11.47
N ALA A 76 -13.44 -21.87 10.45
CA ALA A 76 -12.41 -21.08 9.77
C ALA A 76 -11.44 -20.49 10.81
N GLY A 77 -10.22 -21.04 10.86
CA GLY A 77 -9.35 -20.92 12.03
C GLY A 77 -9.12 -19.46 12.42
N GLU A 78 -8.69 -19.22 13.66
CA GLU A 78 -8.35 -17.86 14.11
C GLU A 78 -7.54 -17.14 13.02
N ASN A 79 -8.04 -15.98 12.56
CA ASN A 79 -7.47 -15.16 11.48
C ASN A 79 -7.75 -15.63 10.03
N ALA A 80 -8.88 -16.30 9.77
CA ALA A 80 -9.30 -16.69 8.43
C ALA A 80 -9.32 -15.52 7.43
N VAL A 81 -9.81 -14.34 7.86
CA VAL A 81 -9.83 -13.15 7.00
C VAL A 81 -8.42 -12.66 6.68
N ALA A 82 -7.51 -12.65 7.66
CA ALA A 82 -6.12 -12.29 7.42
C ALA A 82 -5.45 -13.26 6.43
N ALA A 83 -5.69 -14.56 6.56
CA ALA A 83 -5.20 -15.57 5.62
C ALA A 83 -5.73 -15.36 4.19
N LEU A 84 -6.98 -14.92 4.04
CA LEU A 84 -7.53 -14.55 2.73
C LEU A 84 -6.83 -13.32 2.13
N TYR A 85 -6.55 -12.30 2.94
CA TYR A 85 -5.80 -11.14 2.47
C TYR A 85 -4.37 -11.51 2.06
N GLU A 86 -3.67 -12.34 2.83
CA GLU A 86 -2.32 -12.82 2.46
C GLU A 86 -2.35 -13.57 1.12
N ARG A 87 -3.29 -14.50 0.93
CA ARG A 87 -3.50 -15.21 -0.35
C ARG A 87 -3.81 -14.25 -1.50
N LEU A 88 -4.58 -13.19 -1.24
CA LEU A 88 -4.89 -12.19 -2.26
C LEU A 88 -3.63 -11.37 -2.62
N LEU A 89 -2.82 -10.99 -1.64
CA LEU A 89 -1.58 -10.22 -1.83
C LEU A 89 -0.49 -11.00 -2.58
N GLU A 90 -0.53 -12.33 -2.58
CA GLU A 90 0.31 -13.16 -3.46
C GLU A 90 -0.02 -12.95 -4.96
N ARG A 91 -1.23 -12.48 -5.27
CA ARG A 91 -1.75 -12.34 -6.64
C ARG A 91 -1.84 -10.88 -7.10
N THR A 92 -1.86 -9.92 -6.17
CA THR A 92 -2.02 -8.50 -6.49
C THR A 92 -1.20 -7.58 -5.59
N ARG A 93 -0.72 -6.48 -6.16
CA ARG A 93 -0.07 -5.37 -5.45
C ARG A 93 -0.95 -4.12 -5.45
N HIS A 94 -2.27 -4.26 -5.55
CA HIS A 94 -3.17 -3.11 -5.65
C HIS A 94 -3.34 -2.41 -4.29
N VAL A 95 -3.18 -1.08 -4.22
CA VAL A 95 -3.26 -0.31 -2.97
C VAL A 95 -4.55 -0.52 -2.19
N LYS A 96 -5.69 -0.56 -2.87
CA LYS A 96 -7.00 -0.82 -2.24
C LYS A 96 -7.05 -2.14 -1.45
N VAL A 97 -6.31 -3.18 -1.86
CA VAL A 97 -6.24 -4.44 -1.11
C VAL A 97 -5.44 -4.27 0.18
N TRP A 98 -4.29 -3.60 0.11
CA TRP A 98 -3.51 -3.24 1.30
C TRP A 98 -4.30 -2.39 2.28
N LEU A 99 -5.02 -1.38 1.79
CA LEU A 99 -5.85 -0.51 2.62
C LEU A 99 -7.00 -1.28 3.28
N ALA A 100 -7.66 -2.16 2.53
CA ALA A 100 -8.72 -3.01 3.07
C ALA A 100 -8.17 -3.96 4.15
N TYR A 101 -6.99 -4.55 3.95
CA TYR A 101 -6.36 -5.42 4.93
C TYR A 101 -5.97 -4.67 6.21
N ALA A 102 -5.31 -3.52 6.08
CA ALA A 102 -4.94 -2.70 7.24
C ALA A 102 -6.18 -2.21 8.01
N SER A 103 -7.25 -1.85 7.31
CA SER A 103 -8.51 -1.45 7.93
C SER A 103 -9.17 -2.61 8.67
N TYR A 104 -9.13 -3.83 8.11
CA TYR A 104 -9.59 -5.04 8.79
C TYR A 104 -8.80 -5.29 10.08
N GLU A 105 -7.46 -5.28 10.03
CA GLU A 105 -6.63 -5.52 11.23
C GLU A 105 -6.90 -4.49 12.34
N ALA A 106 -7.23 -3.25 11.98
CA ALA A 106 -7.59 -2.21 12.93
C ALA A 106 -9.00 -2.38 13.53
N ALA A 107 -9.94 -2.95 12.79
CA ALA A 107 -11.36 -3.03 13.15
C ALA A 107 -11.79 -4.41 13.67
N ALA A 108 -10.99 -5.45 13.45
CA ALA A 108 -11.33 -6.81 13.81
C ALA A 108 -11.48 -6.99 15.34
N PRO A 109 -12.33 -7.94 15.80
CA PRO A 109 -12.62 -8.13 17.23
C PRO A 109 -11.37 -8.38 18.08
N GLY A 110 -11.34 -7.88 19.32
CA GLY A 110 -10.25 -8.13 20.26
C GLY A 110 -9.68 -6.86 20.87
N GLU A 111 -8.56 -6.98 21.57
CA GLU A 111 -7.92 -5.85 22.23
C GLU A 111 -7.40 -4.83 21.21
N ALA A 112 -7.70 -3.55 21.43
CA ALA A 112 -7.43 -2.51 20.45
C ALA A 112 -5.92 -2.27 20.22
N ALA A 113 -5.08 -2.43 21.25
CA ALA A 113 -3.64 -2.22 21.14
C ALA A 113 -2.95 -3.24 20.19
N PRO A 114 -3.10 -4.57 20.34
CA PRO A 114 -2.53 -5.52 19.39
C PRO A 114 -3.12 -5.40 17.98
N ARG A 115 -4.43 -5.10 17.86
CA ARG A 115 -5.08 -4.85 16.56
C ARG A 115 -4.47 -3.65 15.83
N ARG A 116 -4.26 -2.53 16.52
CA ARG A 116 -3.52 -1.39 15.96
C ARG A 116 -2.08 -1.74 15.59
N ALA A 117 -1.39 -2.56 16.38
CA ALA A 117 -0.05 -3.03 16.05
C ALA A 117 -0.01 -3.88 14.78
N ASN A 118 -1.01 -4.76 14.56
CA ASN A 118 -1.13 -5.52 13.32
C ASN A 118 -1.39 -4.62 12.12
N ALA A 119 -2.33 -3.68 12.23
CA ALA A 119 -2.62 -2.72 11.17
C ALA A 119 -1.37 -1.92 10.75
N ARG A 120 -0.54 -1.50 11.70
CA ARG A 120 0.76 -0.86 11.43
C ARG A 120 1.69 -1.74 10.62
N ARG A 121 1.82 -3.02 10.99
CA ARG A 121 2.64 -3.98 10.24
C ARG A 121 2.16 -4.12 8.79
N VAL A 122 0.84 -4.10 8.57
CA VAL A 122 0.27 -4.12 7.21
C VAL A 122 0.61 -2.84 6.46
N TYR A 123 0.47 -1.66 7.07
CA TYR A 123 0.86 -0.39 6.44
C TYR A 123 2.35 -0.31 6.11
N GLU A 124 3.22 -0.77 7.01
CA GLU A 124 4.67 -0.83 6.79
C GLU A 124 5.00 -1.75 5.61
N ARG A 125 4.45 -2.96 5.58
CA ARG A 125 4.59 -3.90 4.47
C ARG A 125 4.07 -3.31 3.16
N ALA A 126 2.92 -2.66 3.18
CA ALA A 126 2.33 -2.01 2.01
C ALA A 126 3.24 -0.89 1.49
N HIS A 127 3.82 -0.09 2.38
CA HIS A 127 4.69 1.02 2.01
C HIS A 127 5.95 0.53 1.28
N ASP A 128 6.54 -0.57 1.75
CA ASP A 128 7.66 -1.20 1.05
C ASP A 128 7.23 -1.90 -0.25
N ALA A 129 6.10 -2.61 -0.23
CA ALA A 129 5.57 -3.32 -1.38
C ALA A 129 5.03 -2.40 -2.48
N LEU A 130 4.80 -1.11 -2.24
CA LEU A 130 4.29 -0.15 -3.23
C LEU A 130 5.34 0.88 -3.67
N ARG A 131 6.63 0.69 -3.33
CA ARG A 131 7.68 1.67 -3.66
C ARG A 131 7.78 2.00 -5.16
N ASP A 132 7.54 1.01 -6.02
CA ASP A 132 7.55 1.16 -7.48
C ASP A 132 6.14 1.32 -8.09
N ALA A 133 5.11 1.49 -7.26
CA ALA A 133 3.74 1.73 -7.72
C ALA A 133 3.57 3.19 -8.20
N ALA A 134 2.41 3.50 -8.77
CA ALA A 134 2.07 4.87 -9.17
C ALA A 134 2.13 5.81 -7.97
N ASP A 135 2.60 7.05 -8.17
CA ASP A 135 2.69 8.06 -7.11
C ASP A 135 1.35 8.25 -6.38
N ASP A 136 0.23 8.25 -7.13
CA ASP A 136 -1.11 8.41 -6.56
C ASP A 136 -1.50 7.25 -5.61
N ASP A 137 -1.09 6.01 -5.92
CA ASP A 137 -1.33 4.86 -5.04
C ASP A 137 -0.51 4.97 -3.75
N ARG A 138 0.75 5.42 -3.87
CA ARG A 138 1.63 5.63 -2.71
C ARG A 138 1.14 6.77 -1.82
N VAL A 139 0.66 7.86 -2.43
CA VAL A 139 0.01 8.98 -1.72
C VAL A 139 -1.24 8.48 -0.99
N ALA A 140 -2.11 7.75 -1.67
CA ALA A 140 -3.33 7.20 -1.07
C ALA A 140 -3.04 6.29 0.13
N LEU A 141 -1.99 5.46 0.05
CA LEU A 141 -1.54 4.64 1.17
C LEU A 141 -1.12 5.50 2.37
N LEU A 142 -0.25 6.49 2.15
CA LEU A 142 0.30 7.33 3.22
C LEU A 142 -0.77 8.24 3.84
N ASP A 143 -1.71 8.74 3.07
CA ASP A 143 -2.84 9.53 3.57
C ASP A 143 -3.74 8.67 4.48
N ALA A 144 -4.04 7.44 4.07
CA ALA A 144 -4.81 6.51 4.89
C ALA A 144 -4.07 6.11 6.17
N TRP A 145 -2.76 5.84 6.08
CA TRP A 145 -1.94 5.52 7.25
C TRP A 145 -1.87 6.72 8.23
N ARG A 146 -1.69 7.94 7.71
CA ARG A 146 -1.71 9.15 8.54
C ARG A 146 -3.05 9.31 9.25
N ALA A 147 -4.17 9.10 8.55
CA ALA A 147 -5.50 9.18 9.14
C ALA A 147 -5.70 8.14 10.25
N PHE A 148 -5.23 6.91 10.03
CA PHE A 148 -5.22 5.85 11.02
C PHE A 148 -4.42 6.23 12.28
N GLU A 149 -3.17 6.69 12.13
CA GLU A 149 -2.35 7.08 13.29
C GLU A 149 -2.89 8.32 14.01
N ALA A 150 -3.49 9.26 13.27
CA ALA A 150 -4.15 10.41 13.88
C ALA A 150 -5.38 9.99 14.70
N ALA A 151 -6.13 8.97 14.27
CA ALA A 151 -7.21 8.39 15.05
C ALA A 151 -6.68 7.65 16.29
N ALA A 152 -5.60 6.86 16.13
CA ALA A 152 -4.95 6.14 17.22
C ALA A 152 -4.38 7.09 18.29
N ALA A 153 -3.73 8.18 17.90
CA ALA A 153 -3.21 9.20 18.81
C ALA A 153 -4.32 9.86 19.63
N ARG A 154 -5.49 10.14 19.03
CA ARG A 154 -6.68 10.62 19.77
C ARG A 154 -7.22 9.60 20.75
N ALA A 155 -7.01 8.31 20.48
CA ALA A 155 -7.36 7.20 21.35
C ALA A 155 -6.27 6.87 22.41
N GLY A 156 -5.20 7.67 22.49
CA GLY A 156 -4.16 7.54 23.53
C GLY A 156 -2.89 6.81 23.12
N ASP A 157 -2.71 6.45 21.85
CA ASP A 157 -1.44 5.88 21.37
C ASP A 157 -0.34 6.95 21.28
N ALA A 158 0.92 6.48 21.24
CA ALA A 158 2.08 7.36 21.20
C ALA A 158 2.08 8.26 19.96
N PRO A 159 2.23 9.60 20.11
CA PRO A 159 2.23 10.54 18.98
C PRO A 159 3.38 10.29 18.01
N ALA A 160 4.47 9.66 18.47
CA ALA A 160 5.61 9.28 17.66
C ALA A 160 5.24 8.39 16.45
N HIS A 161 4.15 7.62 16.52
CA HIS A 161 3.67 6.83 15.37
C HIS A 161 3.15 7.75 14.26
N LEU A 162 2.36 8.76 14.61
CA LEU A 162 1.88 9.76 13.64
C LEU A 162 3.05 10.56 13.05
N ASP A 163 3.97 11.03 13.90
CA ASP A 163 5.15 11.78 13.48
C ASP A 163 6.00 10.98 12.46
N ALA A 164 6.15 9.68 12.68
CA ALA A 164 6.88 8.79 11.78
C ALA A 164 6.22 8.68 10.39
N VAL A 165 4.90 8.65 10.32
CA VAL A 165 4.17 8.63 9.04
C VAL A 165 4.21 10.00 8.35
N GLU A 166 4.07 11.09 9.11
CA GLU A 166 4.15 12.44 8.56
C GLU A 166 5.50 12.74 7.91
N ALA A 167 6.59 12.19 8.47
CA ALA A 167 7.93 12.29 7.90
C ALA A 167 8.08 11.58 6.53
N LYS A 168 7.16 10.65 6.18
CA LYS A 168 7.17 9.91 4.92
C LYS A 168 6.35 10.57 3.81
N LEU A 169 5.52 11.56 4.14
CA LEU A 169 4.59 12.15 3.18
C LEU A 169 5.33 12.83 2.02
N PRO A 170 4.86 12.62 0.77
CA PRO A 170 5.49 13.22 -0.38
C PRO A 170 5.24 14.72 -0.46
N ARG A 171 6.18 15.42 -1.09
CA ARG A 171 6.01 16.83 -1.47
C ARG A 171 5.54 16.90 -2.91
N LYS A 172 4.43 17.61 -3.15
CA LYS A 172 3.95 17.92 -4.49
C LYS A 172 4.76 19.08 -5.08
N VAL A 173 5.49 18.83 -6.16
CA VAL A 173 6.33 19.82 -6.84
C VAL A 173 5.89 20.01 -8.28
N LYS A 174 6.01 21.23 -8.79
CA LYS A 174 5.72 21.56 -10.19
C LYS A 174 6.97 21.30 -11.03
N ARG A 175 6.86 20.50 -12.09
CA ARG A 175 7.93 20.19 -13.04
C ARG A 175 7.52 20.53 -14.46
N LYS A 176 8.50 20.67 -15.34
CA LYS A 176 8.32 20.88 -16.78
C LYS A 176 8.89 19.67 -17.53
N ARG A 177 8.16 19.16 -18.50
CA ARG A 177 8.64 18.16 -19.47
C ARG A 177 8.36 18.64 -20.89
N PRO A 178 9.14 18.23 -21.90
CA PRO A 178 8.78 18.48 -23.30
C PRO A 178 7.40 17.89 -23.60
N ARG A 179 6.64 18.53 -24.50
CA ARG A 179 5.39 17.93 -24.95
C ARG A 179 5.66 16.76 -25.89
N ALA A 180 4.69 15.86 -26.01
CA ALA A 180 4.80 14.71 -26.90
C ALA A 180 4.61 15.11 -28.38
N ASP A 181 3.84 16.17 -28.63
CA ASP A 181 3.51 16.71 -29.96
C ASP A 181 4.53 17.73 -30.47
N ASP A 182 5.18 18.46 -29.56
CA ASP A 182 6.21 19.45 -29.88
C ASP A 182 7.36 19.39 -28.85
N PRO A 183 8.53 18.85 -29.23
CA PRO A 183 9.71 18.78 -28.37
C PRO A 183 10.27 20.15 -27.95
N ASP A 184 9.99 21.21 -28.71
CA ASP A 184 10.42 22.59 -28.41
C ASP A 184 9.41 23.30 -27.48
N ALA A 185 8.22 22.73 -27.29
CA ALA A 185 7.24 23.18 -26.32
C ALA A 185 7.35 22.39 -25.00
N SER A 186 7.11 23.07 -23.87
CA SER A 186 7.11 22.44 -22.55
C SER A 186 5.72 22.40 -21.91
N GLU A 187 5.38 21.27 -21.30
CA GLU A 187 4.20 21.05 -20.47
C GLU A 187 4.55 21.07 -18.97
N GLU A 188 3.74 21.78 -18.20
CA GLU A 188 3.82 21.77 -16.74
C GLU A 188 3.02 20.60 -16.18
N TYR A 189 3.63 19.83 -15.27
CA TYR A 189 2.98 18.72 -14.58
C TYR A 189 3.35 18.72 -13.10
N TYR A 190 2.50 18.10 -12.27
CA TYR A 190 2.81 17.86 -10.87
C TYR A 190 3.51 16.51 -10.71
N ALA A 191 4.57 16.49 -9.93
CA ALA A 191 5.26 15.28 -9.52
C ALA A 191 5.26 15.19 -7.99
N PHE A 192 5.24 13.98 -7.45
CA PHE A 192 5.46 13.75 -6.03
C PHE A 192 6.93 13.42 -5.79
N VAL A 193 7.48 13.95 -4.69
CA VAL A 193 8.83 13.64 -4.22
C VAL A 193 8.71 13.02 -2.85
N PHE A 194 8.92 11.72 -2.77
CA PHE A 194 8.89 10.96 -1.51
C PHE A 194 10.24 11.12 -0.79
N PRO A 195 10.24 11.47 0.52
CA PRO A 195 11.46 11.60 1.31
C PRO A 195 12.35 10.35 1.28
N ASP A 196 11.74 9.16 1.32
CA ASP A 196 12.43 7.86 1.38
C ASP A 196 13.04 7.44 0.02
N ASP A 197 12.61 8.04 -1.10
CA ASP A 197 13.11 7.73 -2.45
C ASP A 197 14.40 8.48 -2.80
N ALA A 198 14.71 9.53 -2.05
CA ALA A 198 15.94 10.28 -2.25
C ALA A 198 17.13 9.34 -1.98
N ARG A 199 17.73 8.82 -3.05
CA ARG A 199 19.05 8.17 -3.00
C ARG A 199 19.94 9.04 -2.12
N LYS A 200 20.55 8.45 -1.08
CA LYS A 200 21.53 9.13 -0.22
C LYS A 200 22.36 10.06 -1.10
N PRO A 201 22.34 11.39 -0.88
CA PRO A 201 22.97 12.33 -1.80
C PRO A 201 24.42 11.88 -1.97
N VAL A 202 24.78 11.53 -3.20
CA VAL A 202 26.16 11.17 -3.56
C VAL A 202 27.02 12.32 -3.08
N ASN A 203 27.83 12.06 -2.05
CA ASN A 203 28.52 13.01 -1.19
C ASN A 203 28.67 14.42 -1.80
N LEU A 204 27.71 15.32 -1.49
CA LEU A 204 27.77 16.74 -1.85
C LEU A 204 29.06 17.40 -1.34
N LYS A 205 29.66 16.82 -0.29
CA LYS A 205 31.00 17.15 0.23
C LYS A 205 32.10 17.07 -0.82
N ILE A 206 32.05 16.13 -1.78
CA ILE A 206 33.10 16.01 -2.81
C ILE A 206 33.01 17.21 -3.78
N LEU A 207 31.80 17.62 -4.16
CA LEU A 207 31.57 18.79 -5.00
C LEU A 207 31.92 20.11 -4.28
N GLU A 208 31.61 20.23 -2.99
CA GLU A 208 32.02 21.38 -2.18
C GLU A 208 33.54 21.46 -2.01
N MET A 209 34.20 20.33 -1.75
CA MET A 209 35.66 20.24 -1.63
C MET A 209 36.36 20.55 -2.96
N ALA A 210 35.82 20.10 -4.09
CA ALA A 210 36.33 20.45 -5.42
C ALA A 210 36.20 21.97 -5.70
N LYS A 211 35.09 22.59 -5.28
CA LYS A 211 34.87 24.04 -5.41
C LYS A 211 35.82 24.85 -4.51
N GLN A 212 36.11 24.34 -3.31
CA GLN A 212 37.09 24.93 -2.39
C GLN A 212 38.52 24.80 -2.90
N TRP A 213 38.90 23.64 -3.44
CA TRP A 213 40.22 23.42 -4.06
C TRP A 213 40.46 24.35 -5.25
N LYS A 214 39.48 24.48 -6.16
CA LYS A 214 39.57 25.41 -7.30
C LYS A 214 39.67 26.89 -6.87
N ARG A 215 39.06 27.27 -5.74
CA ARG A 215 39.20 28.60 -5.15
C ARG A 215 40.60 28.81 -4.57
N ALA A 216 41.15 27.80 -3.89
CA ALA A 216 42.50 27.83 -3.35
C ALA A 216 43.58 27.86 -4.46
N GLU A 217 43.37 27.14 -5.56
CA GLU A 217 44.24 27.14 -6.73
C GLU A 217 44.26 28.53 -7.41
N LYS A 218 43.11 29.17 -7.59
CA LYS A 218 43.03 30.55 -8.10
C LYS A 218 43.72 31.56 -7.17
N ALA A 219 43.62 31.38 -5.85
CA ALA A 219 44.30 32.24 -4.89
C ALA A 219 45.84 32.03 -4.92
N ARG A 220 46.30 30.79 -5.14
CA ARG A 220 47.74 30.48 -5.30
C ARG A 220 48.31 31.04 -6.62
N ALA A 221 47.58 30.90 -7.73
CA ALA A 221 48.01 31.42 -9.03
C ALA A 221 48.03 32.96 -9.09
N GLY A 222 47.22 33.65 -8.28
CA GLY A 222 47.24 35.12 -8.17
C GLY A 222 48.39 35.68 -7.33
N GLY A 223 49.03 34.85 -6.49
CA GLY A 223 50.14 35.25 -5.62
C GLY A 223 51.52 35.25 -6.30
N ASP A 224 51.72 34.36 -7.29
CA ASP A 224 53.02 34.20 -7.97
C ASP A 224 53.28 35.26 -9.06
N SER A 225 52.24 35.98 -9.51
CA SER A 225 52.40 37.04 -10.52
C SER A 225 52.81 38.39 -9.93
N ALA A 226 52.90 38.52 -8.59
CA ALA A 226 53.26 39.78 -7.92
C ALA A 226 54.72 39.82 -7.42
N ALA A 227 55.49 38.72 -7.51
CA ALA A 227 56.84 38.62 -6.93
C ALA A 227 58.01 38.70 -7.93
N THR A 228 57.77 38.88 -9.24
CA THR A 228 58.82 38.86 -10.28
C THR A 228 59.13 40.21 -10.94
N GLY A 229 58.60 41.33 -10.45
CA GLY A 229 58.86 42.67 -10.99
C GLY A 229 59.61 43.57 -10.01
N GLY A 230 60.94 43.48 -9.92
CA GLY A 230 61.71 44.47 -9.17
C GLY A 230 63.14 44.07 -8.81
N ALA A 231 64.03 43.92 -9.81
CA ALA A 231 65.47 43.98 -9.57
C ALA A 231 66.20 44.43 -10.86
N THR A 232 66.43 45.74 -10.97
CA THR A 232 67.57 46.36 -11.67
C THR A 232 67.82 47.72 -11.04
#